data_AF-A0A349NZC2-F1
#
_entry.id   AF-A0A349NZC2-F1
#
_cell.length_a   1.000
_cell.length_b   1.000
_cell.length_c   1.000
_cell.angle_alpha   90.00
_cell.angle_beta   90.00
_cell.angle_gamma   90.00
#
_symmetry.space_group_name_H-M   'P 1'
#
loop_
_entity.id
_entity.type
_entity.pdbx_description
1 polymer ?
#
loop_
_entity_poly.entity_id
_entity_poly.type
_entity_poly.pdbx_seq_one_letter_code
_entity_poly.pdbx_strand_id
1 'polypeptide(L)' 'MGAEMNGSQDQEQELEQYIRGQFNEMQSDLNKWGAGEEFGHDPSCEELAIHYIKSGGARRYAERHNRNTGAADL' A
#
# COMPACT_ATOMS: atom_id res chain seq x y z
N MET A 1 34.87 18.79 10.90
CA MET A 1 34.61 17.36 10.64
C MET A 1 33.14 17.14 10.94
N GLY A 2 32.30 16.95 9.93
CA GLY A 2 30.88 16.73 10.16
C GLY A 2 30.20 16.43 8.84
N ALA A 3 29.74 15.18 8.68
CA ALA A 3 28.66 14.76 7.78
C ALA A 3 28.57 13.22 7.82
N GLU A 4 28.07 12.64 8.91
CA GLU A 4 27.75 11.20 8.97
C GLU A 4 26.47 10.95 9.80
N MET A 5 25.36 11.64 9.49
CA MET A 5 24.09 11.46 10.22
C MET A 5 22.81 11.62 9.35
N ASN A 6 22.86 11.46 8.02
CA ASN A 6 21.67 11.70 7.16
C ASN A 6 21.02 10.45 6.55
N GLY A 7 21.70 9.31 6.48
CA GLY A 7 21.18 8.16 5.72
C GLY A 7 19.95 7.45 6.32
N SER A 8 19.79 7.49 7.64
CA SER A 8 18.73 6.73 8.32
C SER A 8 17.38 7.46 8.36
N GLN A 9 17.39 8.80 8.47
CA GLN A 9 16.17 9.61 8.52
C GLN A 9 15.50 9.69 7.14
N ASP A 10 16.29 9.78 6.08
CA ASP A 10 15.78 9.83 4.70
C ASP A 10 15.09 8.51 4.32
N GLN A 11 15.63 7.36 4.74
CA GLN A 11 15.02 6.03 4.49
C GLN A 11 13.72 5.81 5.28
N GLU A 12 13.64 6.32 6.51
CA GLU A 12 12.43 6.24 7.34
C GLU A 12 11.29 7.08 6.73
N GLN A 13 11.60 8.29 6.27
CA GLN A 13 10.61 9.14 5.58
C GLN A 13 10.11 8.51 4.27
N GLU A 14 11.00 7.88 3.49
CA GLU A 14 10.60 7.15 2.29
C GLU A 14 9.69 5.95 2.59
N LEU A 15 9.95 5.23 3.70
CA LEU A 15 9.10 4.14 4.14
C LEU A 15 7.72 4.63 4.60
N GLU A 16 7.66 5.72 5.38
CA GLU A 16 6.39 6.32 5.80
C GLU A 16 5.54 6.76 4.62
N GLN A 17 6.16 7.43 3.63
CA GLN A 17 5.46 7.86 2.42
C GLN A 17 4.95 6.67 1.61
N TYR A 18 5.76 5.61 1.49
CA TYR A 18 5.36 4.38 0.83
C TYR A 18 4.14 3.73 1.50
N ILE A 19 4.17 3.58 2.84
CA ILE A 19 3.07 3.01 3.62
C ILE A 19 1.81 3.85 3.47
N ARG A 20 1.93 5.17 3.61
CA ARG A 20 0.78 6.09 3.45
C ARG A 20 0.15 5.98 2.07
N GLY A 21 0.96 5.85 1.01
CA GLY A 21 0.42 5.72 -0.33
C GLY A 21 -0.28 4.37 -0.58
N GLN A 22 0.22 3.26 -0.02
CA GLN A 22 -0.50 1.97 0.00
C GLN A 22 -1.87 2.12 0.69
N PHE A 23 -1.92 2.75 1.87
CA PHE A 23 -3.17 3.01 2.58
C PHE A 23 -4.14 3.90 1.79
N ASN A 24 -3.63 4.88 1.04
CA ASN A 24 -4.44 5.74 0.19
C ASN A 24 -5.00 4.99 -1.02
N GLU A 25 -4.23 4.11 -1.67
CA GLU A 25 -4.75 3.31 -2.80
C GLU A 25 -5.80 2.29 -2.33
N MET A 26 -5.57 1.63 -1.19
CA MET A 26 -6.54 0.74 -0.55
C MET A 26 -7.87 1.46 -0.23
N GLN A 27 -7.81 2.74 0.15
CA GLN A 27 -9.00 3.56 0.44
C GLN A 27 -9.56 4.31 -0.76
N SER A 28 -8.99 4.11 -1.96
CA SER A 28 -9.46 4.76 -3.18
C SER A 28 -10.89 4.35 -3.54
N ASP A 29 -11.59 5.23 -4.25
CA ASP A 29 -12.96 4.96 -4.72
C ASP A 29 -13.01 3.73 -5.63
N LEU A 30 -11.94 3.44 -6.37
CA LEU A 30 -11.83 2.24 -7.19
C LEU A 30 -11.80 0.97 -6.35
N ASN A 31 -10.97 0.93 -5.30
CA ASN A 31 -10.88 -0.24 -4.41
C ASN A 31 -12.16 -0.42 -3.60
N LYS A 32 -12.78 0.69 -3.16
CA LYS A 32 -14.09 0.68 -2.49
C LYS A 32 -15.20 0.15 -3.38
N TRP A 33 -15.26 0.61 -4.63
CA TRP A 33 -16.23 0.11 -5.59
C TRP A 33 -16.02 -1.39 -5.86
N GLY A 34 -14.78 -1.82 -6.14
CA GLY A 34 -14.47 -3.22 -6.39
C GLY A 34 -14.78 -4.14 -5.19
N ALA A 35 -14.45 -3.71 -3.98
CA ALA A 35 -14.82 -4.43 -2.76
C ALA A 35 -16.34 -4.44 -2.54
N GLY A 36 -17.04 -3.34 -2.81
CA GLY A 36 -18.49 -3.27 -2.71
C GLY A 36 -19.19 -4.25 -3.66
N GLU A 37 -18.68 -4.41 -4.88
CA GLU A 37 -19.15 -5.41 -5.83
C GLU A 37 -18.82 -6.86 -5.37
N GLU A 38 -17.65 -7.10 -4.75
CA GLU A 38 -17.24 -8.43 -4.25
C GLU A 38 -18.07 -8.89 -3.04
N PHE A 39 -18.36 -7.99 -2.09
CA PHE A 39 -19.02 -8.32 -0.83
C PHE A 39 -20.54 -8.01 -0.83
N GLY A 40 -21.03 -7.20 -1.77
CA GLY A 40 -22.45 -6.89 -1.93
C GLY A 40 -23.02 -5.89 -0.91
N HIS A 41 -22.15 -5.12 -0.26
CA HIS A 41 -22.51 -4.06 0.68
C HIS A 41 -21.41 -3.00 0.77
N ASP A 42 -21.62 -1.95 1.56
CA ASP A 42 -20.57 -0.98 1.87
C ASP A 42 -19.43 -1.70 2.63
N PRO A 43 -18.21 -1.75 2.09
CA PRO A 43 -17.14 -2.58 2.62
C PRO A 43 -16.51 -1.96 3.87
N SER A 44 -16.22 -2.82 4.85
CA SER A 44 -15.41 -2.46 6.02
C SER A 44 -13.93 -2.23 5.65
N CYS A 45 -13.16 -1.62 6.55
CA CYS A 45 -11.72 -1.44 6.33
C CYS A 45 -10.97 -2.76 6.12
N GLU A 46 -11.40 -3.84 6.78
CA GLU A 46 -10.80 -5.17 6.61
C GLU A 46 -11.10 -5.74 5.23
N GLU A 47 -12.34 -5.62 4.75
CA GLU A 47 -12.74 -6.06 3.42
C GLU A 47 -12.05 -5.26 2.30
N LEU A 48 -11.84 -3.95 2.50
CA LEU A 48 -11.03 -3.14 1.60
C LEU A 48 -9.60 -3.67 1.50
N ALA A 49 -8.99 -4.03 2.63
CA ALA A 49 -7.64 -4.59 2.65
C ALA A 49 -7.59 -5.97 1.98
N ILE A 50 -8.55 -6.83 2.26
CA ILE A 50 -8.66 -8.17 1.66
C ILE A 50 -8.81 -8.05 0.13
N HIS A 51 -9.74 -7.22 -0.34
CA HIS A 51 -9.94 -6.99 -1.77
C HIS A 51 -8.69 -6.40 -2.42
N TYR A 52 -8.04 -5.43 -1.78
CA TYR A 52 -6.83 -4.80 -2.30
C TYR A 52 -5.67 -5.80 -2.48
N ILE A 53 -5.49 -6.73 -1.54
CA ILE A 53 -4.46 -7.77 -1.62
C ILE A 53 -4.82 -8.81 -2.69
N LYS A 54 -6.01 -9.41 -2.62
CA LYS A 54 -6.51 -10.38 -3.64
C LYS A 54 -6.52 -9.79 -5.05
N SER A 55 -6.86 -8.51 -5.09
CA SER A 55 -6.60 -7.49 -6.09
C SER A 55 -5.37 -7.64 -6.96
N GLY A 56 -4.27 -8.00 -6.30
CA GLY A 56 -2.91 -7.65 -6.70
C GLY A 56 -2.62 -6.15 -6.54
N GLY A 57 -3.43 -5.38 -5.81
CA GLY A 57 -3.23 -3.95 -5.58
C GLY A 57 -1.92 -3.67 -4.86
N ALA A 58 -1.68 -4.35 -3.74
CA ALA A 58 -0.43 -4.24 -2.97
C ALA A 58 0.81 -4.56 -3.83
N ARG A 59 0.74 -5.62 -4.63
CA ARG A 59 1.79 -6.03 -5.56
C ARG A 59 2.02 -5.00 -6.67
N ARG A 60 0.97 -4.53 -7.35
CA ARG A 60 1.07 -3.51 -8.41
C ARG A 60 1.64 -2.20 -7.86
N TYR A 61 1.27 -1.82 -6.64
CA TYR A 61 1.85 -0.66 -5.97
C TYR A 61 3.35 -0.83 -5.73
N ALA A 62 3.78 -1.99 -5.23
CA ALA A 62 5.19 -2.30 -5.05
C ALA A 62 5.97 -2.26 -6.37
N GLU A 63 5.43 -2.84 -7.45
CA GLU A 63 6.03 -2.81 -8.80
C GLU A 63 6.20 -1.37 -9.32
N ARG A 64 5.18 -0.52 -9.18
CA ARG A 64 5.25 0.90 -9.58
C ARG A 64 6.25 1.71 -8.77
N HIS A 65 6.68 1.24 -7.62
CA HIS A 65 7.61 1.94 -6.72
C HIS A 65 8.95 1.21 -6.57
N ASN A 66 9.27 0.31 -7.51
CA ASN A 66 10.53 -0.45 -7.55
C ASN A 66 10.86 -1.17 -6.24
N ARG A 67 9.86 -1.55 -5.44
CA ARG A 67 10.07 -2.39 -4.25
C ARG A 67 9.93 -3.86 -4.62
N ASN A 68 10.82 -4.68 -4.07
CA ASN A 68 10.85 -6.11 -4.34
C ASN A 68 9.55 -6.77 -3.86
N THR A 69 8.84 -7.45 -4.77
CA THR A 69 7.48 -7.98 -4.58
C THR A 69 7.43 -9.34 -3.88
N GLY A 70 8.58 -9.93 -3.54
CA GLY A 70 8.68 -11.28 -2.98
C GLY A 70 7.93 -11.55 -1.67
N ALA A 71 7.38 -10.51 -1.02
CA ALA A 71 6.58 -10.61 0.21
C ALA A 71 5.34 -9.70 0.20
N ALA A 72 4.93 -9.16 -0.96
CA ALA A 72 3.80 -8.21 -1.04
C ALA A 72 2.41 -8.86 -0.83
N ASP A 73 2.37 -10.20 -0.76
CA ASP A 73 1.16 -11.03 -0.62
C ASP A 73 1.10 -11.78 0.73
N LEU A 74 1.93 -11.42 1.73
CA LEU A 74 1.94 -12.03 3.07
C LEU A 74 1.12 -11.25 4.09
#